data_AF-A0A9Q3PEN7-F1
#
_entry.id   AF-A0A9Q3PEN7-F1
#
_cell.length_a   1.000
_cell.length_b   1.000
_cell.length_c   1.000
_cell.angle_alpha   90.00
_cell.angle_beta   90.00
_cell.angle_gamma   90.00
#
_symmetry.space_group_name_H-M   'P 1'
#
loop_
_entity.id
_entity.type
_entity.pdbx_description
1 polymer ?
#
loop_
_entity_poly.entity_id
_entity_poly.type
_entity_poly.pdbx_seq_one_letter_code
_entity_poly.pdbx_strand_id
1 'polypeptide(L)'
;MTQQFKKEVKEAGKHKKDQEKGAIQLSRKRLCDINYKFGVANNFPKCYLKIMSKTEAHIDDEYISKNTYKINKLNFRSENATKFMRRVDEIEVNPPKLSTYSQPPKGLPIDFYDPKWFNNFPVGQKTVVADAFKVAFLPDASQSIRGIKHPDERLSDRNFTEKYWERCIADYDLSHDIAKEDEDLIAMMMRMKLVMRLKVMII
;
A
#
# COMPACT_ATOMS: atom_id res chain seq x y z
N MET A 1 14.27 6.80 41.24
CA MET A 1 13.01 7.18 40.54
C MET A 1 12.82 6.32 39.30
N THR A 2 11.81 5.45 39.33
CA THR A 2 11.43 4.52 38.26
C THR A 2 11.15 5.27 36.94
N GLN A 3 11.54 4.70 35.80
CA GLN A 3 11.33 5.33 34.48
C GLN A 3 9.85 5.69 34.22
N GLN A 4 8.92 4.90 34.76
CA GLN A 4 7.49 5.17 34.71
C GLN A 4 7.14 6.52 35.36
N PHE A 5 7.62 6.78 36.57
CA PHE A 5 7.39 8.05 37.27
C PHE A 5 7.94 9.24 36.48
N LYS A 6 9.13 9.11 35.86
CA LYS A 6 9.70 10.16 35.00
C LYS A 6 8.84 10.45 33.76
N LYS A 7 8.11 9.46 33.23
CA LYS A 7 7.19 9.64 32.08
C LYS A 7 5.90 10.35 32.51
N GLU A 8 5.31 9.92 33.63
CA GLU A 8 4.07 10.49 34.18
C GLU A 8 4.23 11.95 34.62
N VAL A 9 5.40 12.32 35.15
CA VAL A 9 5.71 13.72 35.51
C VAL A 9 5.77 14.63 34.27
N LYS A 10 6.12 14.11 33.09
CA LYS A 10 6.20 14.91 31.85
C LYS A 10 4.85 15.09 31.17
N GLU A 11 4.03 14.04 31.17
CA GLU A 11 2.68 14.05 30.61
C GLU A 11 1.87 12.98 31.35
N ALA A 12 0.78 13.41 32.00
CA ALA A 12 -0.10 12.51 32.73
C ALA A 12 -0.72 11.48 31.78
N GLY A 13 -0.66 10.20 32.16
CA GLY A 13 -1.19 9.07 31.40
C GLY A 13 -0.31 8.60 30.23
N LYS A 14 0.90 9.16 30.06
CA LYS A 14 1.80 8.80 28.97
C LYS A 14 2.24 7.34 29.01
N HIS A 15 2.47 6.78 30.20
CA HIS A 15 2.89 5.38 30.30
C HIS A 15 1.81 4.43 29.78
N LYS A 16 0.55 4.71 30.10
CA LYS A 16 -0.60 3.94 29.64
C LYS A 16 -0.79 4.04 28.12
N LYS A 17 -0.73 5.25 27.56
CA LYS A 17 -0.78 5.48 26.10
C LYS A 17 0.34 4.74 25.36
N ASP A 18 1.56 4.76 25.87
CA ASP A 18 2.70 4.05 25.29
C ASP A 18 2.48 2.53 25.28
N GLN A 19 1.93 1.96 26.37
CA GLN A 19 1.61 0.54 26.47
C GLN A 19 0.52 0.12 25.47
N GLU A 20 -0.58 0.89 25.38
CA GLU A 20 -1.68 0.65 24.45
C GLU A 20 -1.17 0.68 22.99
N LYS A 21 -0.35 1.68 22.65
CA LYS A 21 0.29 1.78 21.33
C LYS A 21 1.20 0.59 21.02
N GLY A 22 1.97 0.12 22.02
CA GLY A 22 2.81 -1.06 21.88
C GLY A 22 2.02 -2.34 21.62
N ALA A 23 0.88 -2.51 22.28
CA ALA A 23 -0.02 -3.65 22.06
C ALA A 23 -0.61 -3.64 20.64
N ILE A 24 -1.05 -2.48 20.16
CA ILE A 24 -1.57 -2.33 18.78
C ILE A 24 -0.49 -2.67 17.76
N GLN A 25 0.75 -2.18 17.94
CA GLN A 25 1.86 -2.48 17.04
C GLN A 25 2.17 -3.98 16.98
N LEU A 26 2.08 -4.69 18.12
CA LEU A 26 2.30 -6.13 18.18
C LEU A 26 1.21 -6.90 17.41
N SER A 27 -0.06 -6.51 17.57
CA SER A 27 -1.19 -7.09 16.82
C SER A 27 -1.04 -6.90 15.32
N ARG A 28 -0.66 -5.70 14.87
CA ARG A 28 -0.40 -5.40 13.45
C ARG A 28 0.72 -6.27 12.88
N LYS A 29 1.81 -6.44 13.63
CA LYS A 29 2.92 -7.32 13.22
C LYS A 29 2.47 -8.77 13.11
N ARG A 30 1.69 -9.27 14.07
CA ARG A 30 1.13 -10.62 14.02
C ARG A 30 0.24 -10.84 12.79
N LEU A 31 -0.68 -9.92 12.50
CA LEU A 31 -1.54 -10.00 11.31
C LEU A 31 -0.72 -9.97 10.03
N CYS A 32 0.26 -9.07 9.95
CA CYS A 32 1.22 -9.00 8.85
C CYS A 32 1.92 -10.35 8.60
N ASP A 33 2.44 -10.97 9.65
CA ASP A 33 3.14 -12.27 9.55
C ASP A 33 2.20 -13.41 9.12
N ILE A 34 0.97 -13.43 9.63
CA ILE A 34 -0.06 -14.43 9.25
C ILE A 34 -0.42 -14.27 7.77
N ASN A 35 -0.75 -13.04 7.36
CA ASN A 35 -1.15 -12.73 5.98
C ASN A 35 -0.01 -13.03 5.01
N TYR A 36 1.22 -12.65 5.33
CA TYR A 36 2.38 -12.97 4.51
C TYR A 36 2.58 -14.48 4.34
N LYS A 37 2.51 -15.26 5.43
CA LYS A 37 2.60 -16.73 5.37
C LYS A 37 1.49 -17.34 4.52
N PHE A 38 0.27 -16.84 4.66
CA PHE A 38 -0.87 -17.27 3.84
C PHE A 38 -0.63 -16.98 2.35
N GLY A 39 -0.15 -15.80 2.00
CA GLY A 39 0.15 -15.44 0.62
C GLY A 39 1.26 -16.30 0.01
N VAL A 40 2.29 -16.63 0.79
CA VAL A 40 3.37 -17.54 0.37
C VAL A 40 2.81 -18.94 0.11
N ALA A 41 2.00 -19.47 1.03
CA ALA A 41 1.39 -20.80 0.90
C ALA A 41 0.44 -20.91 -0.30
N ASN A 42 -0.18 -19.80 -0.73
CA ASN A 42 -1.09 -19.76 -1.87
C ASN A 42 -0.45 -19.26 -3.18
N ASN A 43 0.89 -19.12 -3.22
CA ASN A 43 1.63 -18.64 -4.40
C ASN A 43 1.06 -17.32 -4.95
N PHE A 44 0.91 -16.32 -4.09
CA PHE A 44 0.50 -14.99 -4.53
C PHE A 44 1.59 -14.29 -5.35
N PRO A 45 1.20 -13.34 -6.24
CA PRO A 45 2.14 -12.48 -6.95
C PRO A 45 3.17 -11.82 -6.01
N LYS A 46 4.40 -11.66 -6.49
CA LYS A 46 5.49 -11.06 -5.70
C LYS A 46 5.17 -9.63 -5.27
N CYS A 47 4.48 -8.87 -6.13
CA CYS A 47 4.01 -7.52 -5.81
C CYS A 47 3.07 -7.50 -4.59
N TYR A 48 2.18 -8.48 -4.45
CA TYR A 48 1.31 -8.63 -3.27
C TYR A 48 2.10 -8.99 -2.03
N LEU A 49 3.01 -9.96 -2.12
CA LEU A 49 3.86 -10.36 -1.00
C LEU A 49 4.71 -9.20 -0.46
N LYS A 50 5.20 -8.32 -1.35
CA LYS A 50 5.95 -7.11 -0.97
C LYS A 50 5.07 -6.18 -0.12
N ILE A 51 3.82 -5.96 -0.51
CA ILE A 51 2.86 -5.14 0.25
C ILE A 51 2.53 -5.82 1.59
N MET A 52 2.22 -7.12 1.56
CA MET A 52 1.86 -7.91 2.74
C MET A 52 2.98 -8.05 3.77
N SER A 53 4.25 -7.87 3.38
CA SER A 53 5.40 -7.87 4.28
C SER A 53 5.59 -6.57 5.09
N LYS A 54 4.89 -5.49 4.71
CA LYS A 54 5.04 -4.17 5.35
C LYS A 54 4.00 -3.99 6.43
N THR A 55 4.41 -3.96 7.70
CA THR A 55 3.49 -3.74 8.82
C THR A 55 2.75 -2.40 8.69
N GLU A 56 3.39 -1.38 8.10
CA GLU A 56 2.79 -0.06 7.86
C GLU A 56 1.70 -0.09 6.79
N ALA A 57 1.68 -1.11 5.93
CA ALA A 57 0.67 -1.29 4.89
C ALA A 57 -0.63 -1.93 5.43
N HIS A 58 -0.56 -2.67 6.55
CA HIS A 58 -1.70 -3.32 7.19
C HIS A 58 -2.61 -2.32 7.90
N ILE A 59 -3.89 -2.68 7.99
CA ILE A 59 -4.91 -1.87 8.66
C ILE A 59 -4.61 -1.79 10.16
N ASP A 60 -5.08 -0.70 10.77
CA ASP A 60 -5.06 -0.48 12.20
C ASP A 60 -6.43 -0.88 12.74
N ASP A 61 -6.54 -2.12 13.24
CA ASP A 61 -7.77 -2.64 13.83
C ASP A 61 -7.74 -2.39 15.34
N GLU A 62 -8.53 -1.43 15.83
CA GLU A 62 -8.74 -1.25 17.27
C GLU A 62 -9.93 -2.10 17.72
N TYR A 63 -9.73 -3.01 18.66
CA TYR A 63 -10.82 -3.76 19.28
C TYR A 63 -11.65 -2.83 20.18
N ILE A 64 -12.90 -2.54 19.81
CA ILE A 64 -13.76 -1.62 20.58
C ILE A 64 -14.47 -2.37 21.72
N SER A 65 -15.14 -3.49 21.43
CA SER A 65 -15.77 -4.41 22.42
C SER A 65 -16.44 -5.60 21.70
N LYS A 66 -16.77 -6.69 22.42
CA LYS A 66 -17.55 -7.89 21.98
C LYS A 66 -17.72 -8.02 20.44
N ASN A 67 -16.72 -8.56 19.77
CA ASN A 67 -16.69 -8.83 18.32
C ASN A 67 -16.84 -7.59 17.40
N THR A 68 -16.56 -6.39 17.90
CA THR A 68 -16.59 -5.15 17.11
C THR A 68 -15.19 -4.56 17.02
N TYR A 69 -14.64 -4.56 15.81
CA TYR A 69 -13.35 -3.93 15.47
C TYR A 69 -13.60 -2.58 14.79
N LYS A 70 -12.71 -1.61 15.05
CA LYS A 70 -12.66 -0.32 14.39
C LYS A 70 -11.63 -0.40 13.28
N ILE A 71 -12.09 -0.50 12.03
CA ILE A 71 -11.21 -0.50 10.87
C ILE A 71 -10.83 0.94 10.53
N ASN A 72 -9.57 1.26 10.74
CA ASN A 72 -9.05 2.59 10.49
C ASN A 72 -8.41 2.70 9.08
N LYS A 73 -9.04 3.44 8.15
CA LYS A 73 -8.43 3.72 6.83
C LYS A 73 -7.19 4.61 7.02
N LEU A 74 -6.08 4.21 6.39
CA LEU A 74 -4.89 5.06 6.27
C LEU A 74 -5.17 6.15 5.23
N ASN A 75 -4.98 7.41 5.62
CA ASN A 75 -5.26 8.59 4.78
C ASN A 75 -4.47 8.63 3.46
N PHE A 76 -3.30 8.01 3.45
CA PHE A 76 -2.41 7.94 2.30
C PHE A 76 -2.72 6.79 1.33
N ARG A 77 -3.63 5.88 1.68
CA ARG A 77 -3.90 4.66 0.92
C ARG A 77 -5.00 4.90 -0.11
N SER A 78 -4.77 4.45 -1.34
CA SER A 78 -5.78 4.50 -2.41
C SER A 78 -7.02 3.69 -2.04
N GLU A 79 -8.17 4.00 -2.65
CA GLU A 79 -9.39 3.21 -2.48
C GLU A 79 -9.20 1.77 -2.93
N ASN A 80 -8.46 1.56 -4.02
CA ASN A 80 -8.21 0.24 -4.55
C ASN A 80 -7.30 -0.60 -3.63
N ALA A 81 -6.25 0.01 -3.09
CA ALA A 81 -5.42 -0.62 -2.07
C ALA A 81 -6.20 -0.90 -0.78
N THR A 82 -7.18 -0.06 -0.43
CA THR A 82 -8.09 -0.34 0.70
C THR A 82 -8.94 -1.58 0.44
N LYS A 83 -9.50 -1.75 -0.76
CA LYS A 83 -10.22 -2.96 -1.16
C LYS A 83 -9.32 -4.20 -1.09
N PHE A 84 -8.09 -4.11 -1.61
CA PHE A 84 -7.12 -5.20 -1.54
C PHE A 84 -6.79 -5.60 -0.10
N MET A 85 -6.44 -4.63 0.74
CA MET A 85 -6.08 -4.94 2.13
C MET A 85 -7.25 -5.53 2.89
N ARG A 86 -8.48 -5.07 2.65
CA ARG A 86 -9.68 -5.71 3.21
C ARG A 86 -9.88 -7.16 2.76
N ARG A 87 -9.46 -7.52 1.55
CA ARG A 87 -9.47 -8.90 1.06
C ARG A 87 -8.39 -9.75 1.71
N VAL A 88 -7.20 -9.18 1.89
CA VAL A 88 -6.12 -9.83 2.64
C VAL A 88 -6.54 -10.05 4.10
N ASP A 89 -7.16 -9.04 4.68
CA ASP A 89 -7.61 -8.99 6.06
C ASP A 89 -9.04 -9.53 6.21
N GLU A 90 -9.64 -10.17 5.18
CA GLU A 90 -11.06 -10.64 5.17
C GLU A 90 -11.35 -11.79 6.15
N ILE A 91 -10.45 -11.97 7.11
CA ILE A 91 -10.77 -12.25 8.50
C ILE A 91 -11.56 -11.03 9.08
N GLU A 92 -12.80 -10.83 8.63
CA GLU A 92 -13.93 -10.14 9.29
C GLU A 92 -14.06 -8.56 9.34
N VAL A 93 -15.12 -8.02 8.67
CA VAL A 93 -16.10 -6.95 9.12
C VAL A 93 -16.01 -5.42 8.74
N ASN A 94 -17.01 -4.89 8.00
CA ASN A 94 -17.78 -3.59 8.06
C ASN A 94 -17.07 -2.16 8.01
N PRO A 95 -17.79 -1.00 7.90
CA PRO A 95 -17.29 0.23 7.24
C PRO A 95 -16.40 1.18 8.09
N PRO A 96 -15.57 2.05 7.46
CA PRO A 96 -14.35 2.61 8.07
C PRO A 96 -14.46 4.00 8.72
N LYS A 97 -13.59 4.28 9.69
CA LYS A 97 -13.18 5.63 10.18
C LYS A 97 -11.65 5.82 10.05
N LEU A 98 -11.06 6.97 10.39
CA LEU A 98 -9.65 7.34 10.11
C LEU A 98 -8.63 6.81 11.16
N SER A 99 -7.42 6.39 10.74
CA SER A 99 -6.32 5.88 11.60
C SER A 99 -5.51 6.92 12.34
N THR A 100 -4.94 6.51 13.49
CA THR A 100 -3.97 7.28 14.28
C THR A 100 -2.51 7.06 13.84
N TYR A 101 -2.22 6.04 13.02
CA TYR A 101 -0.88 5.82 12.45
C TYR A 101 -0.74 6.57 11.12
N SER A 102 0.20 7.52 11.07
CA SER A 102 0.37 8.42 9.93
C SER A 102 1.55 8.08 9.02
N GLN A 103 2.41 7.13 9.40
CA GLN A 103 3.63 6.86 8.63
C GLN A 103 3.35 5.93 7.45
N PRO A 104 3.52 6.41 6.21
CA PRO A 104 3.32 5.58 5.03
C PRO A 104 4.44 4.53 4.92
N PRO A 105 4.13 3.30 4.46
CA PRO A 105 5.17 2.39 4.01
C PRO A 105 5.96 3.08 2.89
N LYS A 106 7.25 2.77 2.77
CA LYS A 106 8.12 3.32 1.71
C LYS A 106 8.40 2.28 0.64
N GLY A 107 8.50 2.73 -0.61
CA GLY A 107 8.88 1.91 -1.75
C GLY A 107 7.83 0.85 -2.12
N LEU A 108 6.55 1.08 -1.79
CA LEU A 108 5.46 0.28 -2.35
C LEU A 108 5.10 0.76 -3.76
N PRO A 109 4.45 -0.10 -4.57
CA PRO A 109 3.90 0.27 -5.87
C PRO A 109 3.06 1.55 -5.83
N ILE A 110 3.11 2.34 -6.90
CA ILE A 110 2.49 3.68 -6.94
C ILE A 110 0.99 3.66 -6.65
N ASP A 111 0.30 2.64 -7.14
CA ASP A 111 -1.14 2.43 -7.02
C ASP A 111 -1.60 2.05 -5.61
N PHE A 112 -0.65 1.88 -4.68
CA PHE A 112 -0.92 1.80 -3.25
C PHE A 112 -1.35 3.14 -2.65
N TYR A 113 -0.78 4.24 -3.13
CA TYR A 113 -0.98 5.55 -2.54
C TYR A 113 -2.17 6.26 -3.16
N ASP A 114 -2.85 7.11 -2.39
CA ASP A 114 -3.88 7.98 -2.96
C ASP A 114 -3.23 9.05 -3.86
N PRO A 115 -3.71 9.28 -5.09
CA PRO A 115 -3.08 10.23 -6.02
C PRO A 115 -3.04 11.65 -5.46
N LYS A 116 -4.11 12.12 -4.79
CA LYS A 116 -4.15 13.47 -4.20
C LYS A 116 -3.14 13.58 -3.07
N TRP A 117 -3.05 12.54 -2.23
CA TRP A 117 -2.07 12.50 -1.16
C TRP A 117 -0.63 12.46 -1.68
N PHE A 118 -0.35 11.65 -2.71
CA PHE A 118 0.98 11.52 -3.31
C PHE A 118 1.42 12.82 -4.01
N ASN A 119 0.53 13.47 -4.76
CA ASN A 119 0.86 14.67 -5.52
C ASN A 119 1.23 15.87 -4.64
N ASN A 120 0.81 15.88 -3.37
CA ASN A 120 1.16 16.94 -2.43
C ASN A 120 2.60 16.85 -1.88
N PHE A 121 3.35 15.79 -2.20
CA PHE A 121 4.74 15.66 -1.75
C PHE A 121 5.71 16.51 -2.57
N PRO A 122 6.77 17.06 -1.94
CA PRO A 122 7.92 17.56 -2.68
C PRO A 122 8.54 16.45 -3.54
N VAL A 123 9.07 16.82 -4.71
CA VAL A 123 9.70 15.91 -5.68
C VAL A 123 10.68 14.93 -5.04
N GLY A 124 11.57 15.40 -4.16
CA GLY A 124 12.55 14.54 -3.49
C GLY A 124 11.93 13.47 -2.58
N GLN A 125 10.73 13.70 -2.06
CA GLN A 125 10.03 12.74 -1.20
C GLN A 125 9.21 11.73 -2.00
N LYS A 126 8.68 12.12 -3.17
CA LYS A 126 7.89 11.22 -4.04
C LYS A 126 8.65 9.93 -4.39
N THR A 127 9.91 10.06 -4.82
CA THR A 127 10.82 8.92 -5.14
C THR A 127 11.14 8.00 -3.95
N VAL A 128 11.07 8.52 -2.72
CA VAL A 128 11.33 7.74 -1.50
C VAL A 128 10.07 7.04 -1.02
N VAL A 129 8.92 7.69 -1.20
CA VAL A 129 7.62 7.21 -0.73
C VAL A 129 7.14 6.06 -1.61
N ALA A 130 7.09 6.25 -2.93
CA ALA A 130 6.52 5.27 -3.84
C ALA A 130 7.52 4.77 -4.90
N ASP A 131 7.34 3.52 -5.31
CA ASP A 131 7.96 2.94 -6.49
C ASP A 131 7.13 3.31 -7.72
N ALA A 132 7.47 4.46 -8.31
CA ALA A 132 6.82 5.04 -9.48
C ALA A 132 7.12 4.29 -10.79
N PHE A 133 7.54 3.02 -10.75
CA PHE A 133 7.67 2.16 -11.93
C PHE A 133 6.99 0.81 -11.74
N LYS A 134 6.19 0.65 -10.67
CA LYS A 134 5.45 -0.59 -10.39
C LYS A 134 4.00 -0.34 -10.05
N VAL A 135 3.14 -1.18 -10.61
CA VAL A 135 1.72 -1.29 -10.29
C VAL A 135 1.46 -2.70 -9.78
N ALA A 136 0.61 -2.86 -8.77
CA ALA A 136 0.34 -4.15 -8.16
C ALA A 136 -1.12 -4.59 -8.27
N PHE A 137 -2.07 -3.67 -8.18
CA PHE A 137 -3.48 -3.99 -8.07
C PHE A 137 -4.16 -4.15 -9.42
N LEU A 138 -5.10 -5.09 -9.47
CA LEU A 138 -6.07 -5.13 -10.56
C LEU A 138 -6.87 -3.82 -10.58
N PRO A 139 -7.40 -3.38 -11.72
CA PRO A 139 -8.25 -2.18 -11.78
C PRO A 139 -9.41 -2.19 -10.79
N ASP A 140 -9.90 -3.38 -10.44
CA ASP A 140 -10.73 -3.61 -9.28
C ASP A 140 -10.12 -4.69 -8.37
N ALA A 141 -9.47 -4.25 -7.30
CA ALA A 141 -8.84 -5.14 -6.33
C ALA A 141 -9.84 -6.03 -5.56
N SER A 142 -11.15 -5.82 -5.68
CA SER A 142 -12.16 -6.77 -5.17
C SER A 142 -12.11 -8.14 -5.85
N GLN A 143 -11.45 -8.21 -7.02
CA GLN A 143 -11.23 -9.42 -7.80
C GLN A 143 -9.95 -10.15 -7.39
N SER A 144 -9.07 -9.49 -6.62
CA SER A 144 -7.85 -10.11 -6.12
C SER A 144 -8.16 -11.15 -5.03
N ILE A 145 -7.26 -12.14 -4.90
CA ILE A 145 -7.28 -13.13 -3.81
C ILE A 145 -8.62 -13.92 -3.75
N ARG A 146 -9.22 -14.20 -4.92
CA ARG A 146 -10.38 -15.10 -5.04
C ARG A 146 -9.92 -16.56 -5.13
N GLY A 147 -10.81 -17.50 -4.80
CA GLY A 147 -10.54 -18.93 -4.96
C GLY A 147 -10.16 -19.31 -6.40
N ILE A 148 -10.67 -18.58 -7.39
CA ILE A 148 -10.19 -18.61 -8.78
C ILE A 148 -9.36 -17.35 -9.01
N LYS A 149 -8.05 -17.54 -9.23
CA LYS A 149 -7.12 -16.43 -9.52
C LYS A 149 -7.50 -15.73 -10.82
N HIS A 150 -7.43 -14.40 -10.81
CA HIS A 150 -7.64 -13.61 -12.01
C HIS A 150 -6.51 -13.95 -13.02
N PRO A 151 -6.79 -14.05 -14.33
CA PRO A 151 -5.77 -14.43 -15.33
C PRO A 151 -4.55 -13.51 -15.27
N ASP A 152 -4.77 -12.21 -15.04
CA ASP A 152 -3.69 -11.23 -15.00
C ASP A 152 -2.82 -11.33 -13.73
N GLU A 153 -3.29 -11.96 -12.65
CA GLU A 153 -2.44 -12.25 -11.48
C GLU A 153 -1.38 -13.33 -11.78
N ARG A 154 -1.48 -14.01 -12.94
CA ARG A 154 -0.46 -14.97 -13.41
C ARG A 154 0.65 -14.29 -14.23
N LEU A 155 0.47 -13.02 -14.57
CA LEU A 155 1.49 -12.26 -15.28
C LEU A 155 2.70 -12.03 -14.37
N SER A 156 3.87 -11.87 -14.99
CA SER A 156 5.03 -11.34 -14.27
C SER A 156 4.77 -9.90 -13.84
N ASP A 157 5.39 -9.46 -12.74
CA ASP A 157 5.27 -8.06 -12.27
C ASP A 157 5.55 -7.04 -13.39
N ARG A 158 6.49 -7.34 -14.28
CA ARG A 158 6.81 -6.50 -15.45
C ARG A 158 5.64 -6.40 -16.42
N ASN A 159 5.11 -7.54 -16.85
CA ASN A 159 4.00 -7.57 -17.81
C ASN A 159 2.71 -7.01 -17.21
N PHE A 160 2.50 -7.22 -15.91
CA PHE A 160 1.37 -6.63 -15.17
C PHE A 160 1.47 -5.11 -15.14
N THR A 161 2.65 -4.60 -14.79
CA THR A 161 2.94 -3.16 -14.78
C THR A 161 2.71 -2.59 -16.17
N GLU A 162 3.32 -3.16 -17.22
CA GLU A 162 3.14 -2.70 -18.60
C GLU A 162 1.66 -2.63 -19.03
N LYS A 163 0.85 -3.59 -18.61
CA LYS A 163 -0.58 -3.66 -18.94
C LYS A 163 -1.41 -2.56 -18.27
N TYR A 164 -1.12 -2.22 -17.02
CA TYR A 164 -1.99 -1.33 -16.21
C TYR A 164 -1.40 0.04 -15.91
N TRP A 165 -0.11 0.25 -16.18
CA TRP A 165 0.62 1.46 -15.83
C TRP A 165 -0.09 2.73 -16.30
N GLU A 166 -0.34 2.86 -17.60
CA GLU A 166 -0.94 4.05 -18.22
C GLU A 166 -2.25 4.46 -17.54
N ARG A 167 -3.10 3.47 -17.25
CA ARG A 167 -4.36 3.70 -16.55
C ARG A 167 -4.15 4.11 -15.09
N CYS A 168 -3.21 3.48 -14.39
CA CYS A 168 -2.96 3.72 -12.98
C CYS A 168 -2.32 5.09 -12.73
N ILE A 169 -1.44 5.57 -13.60
CA ILE A 169 -0.70 6.81 -13.37
C ILE A 169 -1.41 8.07 -13.87
N ALA A 170 -2.57 7.95 -14.50
CA ALA A 170 -3.28 9.09 -15.12
C ALA A 170 -3.49 10.28 -14.16
N ASP A 171 -3.71 9.99 -12.88
CA ASP A 171 -3.96 11.00 -11.85
C ASP A 171 -2.71 11.41 -11.04
N TYR A 172 -1.52 10.88 -11.38
CA TYR A 172 -0.28 11.11 -10.64
C TYR A 172 0.63 12.12 -11.35
N ASP A 173 1.16 13.08 -10.59
CA ASP A 173 2.19 13.99 -11.05
C ASP A 173 3.59 13.37 -10.92
N LEU A 174 4.03 12.75 -12.03
CA LEU A 174 5.32 12.09 -12.22
C LEU A 174 6.31 12.92 -13.05
N SER A 175 6.09 14.23 -13.18
CA SER A 175 6.95 15.14 -13.96
C SER A 175 8.44 15.05 -13.60
N HIS A 176 8.74 14.74 -12.34
CA HIS A 176 10.09 14.63 -11.79
C HIS A 176 10.84 13.32 -12.12
N ASP A 177 10.14 12.21 -12.31
CA ASP A 177 10.76 10.90 -12.58
C ASP A 177 11.20 10.77 -14.05
N ILE A 178 10.69 11.64 -14.93
CA ILE A 178 11.07 11.72 -16.34
C ILE A 178 12.52 12.24 -16.51
N ALA A 179 13.10 12.84 -15.47
CA ALA A 179 14.40 13.52 -15.52
C ALA A 179 15.55 12.73 -14.86
N LYS A 180 15.33 11.52 -14.32
CA LYS A 180 16.40 10.71 -13.71
C LYS A 180 16.71 9.47 -14.55
N GLU A 181 17.96 9.43 -14.98
CA GLU A 181 18.54 8.53 -15.97
C GLU A 181 18.72 7.11 -15.46
N ASP A 182 18.21 6.15 -16.23
CA ASP A 182 18.64 4.75 -16.29
C ASP A 182 18.32 4.27 -17.72
N GLU A 183 19.29 3.80 -18.51
CA GLU A 183 19.08 3.48 -19.94
C GLU A 183 17.96 2.44 -20.16
N ASP A 184 17.82 1.47 -19.26
CA ASP A 184 16.76 0.45 -19.32
C ASP A 184 15.38 1.01 -18.94
N LEU A 185 15.31 1.95 -17.99
CA LEU A 185 14.08 2.67 -17.64
C LEU A 185 13.70 3.67 -18.73
N ILE A 186 14.68 4.35 -19.33
CA ILE A 186 14.48 5.21 -20.50
C ILE A 186 14.00 4.35 -21.67
N ALA A 187 14.56 3.15 -21.89
CA ALA A 187 14.08 2.23 -22.92
C ALA A 187 12.67 1.71 -22.62
N MET A 188 12.33 1.42 -21.36
CA MET A 188 10.96 1.06 -20.96
C MET A 188 9.99 2.23 -21.15
N MET A 189 10.37 3.44 -20.71
CA MET A 189 9.59 4.66 -20.87
C MET A 189 9.46 5.09 -22.34
N MET A 190 10.50 4.89 -23.15
CA MET A 190 10.49 5.12 -24.60
C MET A 190 9.60 4.10 -25.29
N ARG A 191 9.66 2.80 -24.92
CA ARG A 191 8.75 1.77 -25.44
C ARG A 191 7.30 2.07 -25.08
N MET A 192 7.03 2.47 -23.84
CA MET A 192 5.69 2.88 -23.40
C MET A 192 5.22 4.16 -24.11
N LYS A 193 6.07 5.18 -24.25
CA LYS A 193 5.78 6.40 -25.04
C LYS A 193 5.56 6.10 -26.54
N LEU A 194 6.30 5.14 -27.12
CA LEU A 194 6.17 4.74 -28.52
C LEU A 194 4.84 4.00 -28.76
N VAL A 195 4.44 3.12 -27.83
CA VAL A 195 3.11 2.46 -27.84
C VAL A 195 1.98 3.49 -27.75
N MET A 196 2.13 4.54 -26.93
CA MET A 196 1.17 5.64 -26.87
C MET A 196 1.12 6.46 -28.17
N ARG A 197 2.27 6.81 -28.77
CA ARG A 197 2.30 7.53 -30.07
C ARG A 197 1.68 6.73 -31.21
N LEU A 198 1.89 5.41 -31.23
CA LEU A 198 1.30 4.53 -32.25
C LEU A 198 -0.22 4.37 -32.09
N LYS A 199 -0.76 4.33 -30.87
CA LYS A 199 -2.21 4.24 -30.64
C LYS A 199 -2.96 5.54 -30.94
N VAL A 200 -2.31 6.70 -30.78
CA VAL A 200 -2.90 8.02 -31.12
C VAL A 200 -2.89 8.30 -32.62
N MET A 201 -2.02 7.62 -33.41
CA MET A 201 -1.98 7.76 -34.88
C MET A 201 -2.89 6.79 -35.66
N ILE A 202 -3.69 5.95 -34.99
CA ILE A 202 -4.59 4.96 -35.64
C ILE A 202 -6.08 5.34 -35.49
N ILE A 203 -6.39 6.59 -35.11
CA ILE A 203 -7.74 7.18 -35.20
C ILE A 203 -7.71 8.31 -36.21
#